data_AF-A0A1H6C4T2-F1
#
_entry.id   AF-A0A1H6C4T2-F1
#
_cell.length_a   1.000
_cell.length_b   1.000
_cell.length_c   1.000
_cell.angle_alpha   90.00
_cell.angle_beta   90.00
_cell.angle_gamma   90.00
#
_symmetry.space_group_name_H-M   'P 1'
#
loop_
_entity.id
_entity.type
_entity.pdbx_description
1 polymer ?
#
loop_
_entity_poly.entity_id
_entity_poly.type
_entity_poly.pdbx_seq_one_letter_code
_entity_poly.pdbx_strand_id
1 'polypeptide(L)'
;MRFFDQRNQNPFPDEVRSVSDDAVVIADGACPLRPELRDFFDFRIFVDIDFDLVPARGAGRDAAWRESEQATAEHYCDYYIPAERIYDTEADPRSPADVIVDNRNPAHPVLRQGRTRRAAT
;
A
#
# COMPACT_ATOMS: atom_id res chain seq x y z
N MET A 1 6.15 15.81 -9.33
CA MET A 1 6.01 14.58 -8.53
C MET A 1 6.94 13.58 -9.19
N ARG A 2 8.01 13.12 -8.52
CA ARG A 2 8.98 12.23 -9.18
C ARG A 2 8.36 10.83 -9.30
N PHE A 3 7.94 10.48 -10.51
CA PHE A 3 7.52 9.13 -10.84
C PHE A 3 8.79 8.24 -10.90
N PHE A 4 8.79 7.08 -10.24
CA PHE A 4 9.95 6.18 -10.17
C PHE A 4 9.63 4.85 -10.84
N ASP A 5 10.38 4.50 -11.87
CA ASP A 5 10.30 3.18 -12.50
C ASP A 5 10.98 2.16 -11.58
N GLN A 6 10.17 1.44 -10.80
CA GLN A 6 10.66 0.41 -9.88
C GLN A 6 11.41 -0.72 -10.61
N ARG A 7 11.12 -0.96 -11.88
CA ARG A 7 11.76 -2.03 -12.66
C ARG A 7 13.12 -1.61 -13.18
N ASN A 8 13.21 -0.40 -13.74
CA ASN A 8 14.45 0.10 -14.35
C ASN A 8 15.27 1.01 -13.44
N GLN A 9 14.77 1.28 -12.22
CA GLN A 9 15.39 2.16 -11.21
C GLN A 9 15.71 3.56 -11.74
N ASN A 10 14.89 4.04 -12.67
CA ASN A 10 15.05 5.33 -13.33
C ASN A 10 13.87 6.26 -13.02
N PRO A 11 14.10 7.59 -12.95
CA PRO A 11 12.99 8.53 -12.88
C PRO A 11 12.21 8.50 -14.21
N PHE A 12 10.89 8.46 -14.11
CA PHE A 12 10.03 8.81 -15.23
C PHE A 12 10.15 10.32 -15.51
N PRO A 13 9.82 10.77 -16.73
CA PRO A 13 9.67 12.19 -17.03
C PRO A 13 8.66 12.83 -16.08
N ASP A 14 8.91 14.07 -15.64
CA ASP A 14 7.90 14.86 -14.94
C ASP A 14 6.76 15.17 -15.92
N GLU A 15 5.72 14.33 -15.92
CA GLU A 15 4.53 14.51 -16.74
C GLU A 15 3.34 14.87 -15.85
N VAL A 16 2.83 16.09 -16.02
CA VAL A 16 1.58 16.52 -15.39
C VAL A 16 0.44 16.13 -16.32
N ARG A 17 -0.48 15.31 -15.83
CA ARG A 17 -1.72 14.99 -16.52
C ARG A 17 -2.89 15.59 -15.75
N SER A 18 -3.69 16.39 -16.44
CA SER A 18 -4.97 16.85 -15.92
C SER A 18 -6.01 15.74 -16.09
N VAL A 19 -6.91 15.64 -15.12
CA VAL A 19 -8.10 14.80 -15.17
C VAL A 19 -9.34 15.70 -15.20
N SER A 20 -10.48 15.14 -15.61
CA SER A 20 -11.76 15.83 -15.52
C SER A 20 -12.14 16.11 -14.07
N ASP A 21 -12.93 17.16 -13.83
CA ASP A 21 -13.39 17.54 -12.48
C ASP A 21 -14.29 16.46 -11.83
N ASP A 22 -14.89 15.57 -12.63
CA ASP A 22 -15.69 14.44 -12.19
C ASP A 22 -14.91 13.11 -12.11
N ALA A 23 -13.59 13.15 -12.33
CA ALA A 23 -12.77 11.95 -12.28
C ALA A 23 -12.59 11.45 -10.84
N VAL A 24 -12.64 10.12 -10.68
CA VAL A 24 -12.22 9.46 -9.44
C VAL A 24 -10.72 9.17 -9.54
N VAL A 25 -9.93 9.79 -8.68
CA VAL A 25 -8.48 9.55 -8.60
C VAL A 25 -8.19 8.52 -7.52
N ILE A 26 -7.50 7.45 -7.91
CA ILE A 26 -7.01 6.42 -6.99
C ILE A 26 -5.51 6.63 -6.83
N ALA A 27 -5.08 6.87 -5.59
CA ALA A 27 -3.68 6.86 -5.21
C ALA A 27 -3.40 5.60 -4.37
N ASP A 28 -2.37 4.85 -4.76
CA ASP A 28 -1.94 3.63 -4.09
C ASP A 28 -0.43 3.65 -3.81
N GLY A 29 -0.01 2.93 -2.77
CA GLY A 29 1.39 2.81 -2.39
C GLY A 29 1.54 2.19 -1.00
N ALA A 30 2.79 2.05 -0.55
CA ALA A 30 3.08 1.42 0.74
C ALA A 30 2.64 2.29 1.94
N CYS A 31 2.78 3.62 1.84
CA CYS A 31 2.55 4.54 2.97
C CYS A 31 1.63 5.74 2.69
N PRO A 32 0.54 5.64 1.90
CA PRO A 32 -0.27 6.80 1.53
C PRO A 32 -1.04 7.38 2.72
N LEU A 33 -1.42 6.57 3.72
CA LEU A 33 -2.23 7.02 4.86
C LEU A 33 -1.39 7.63 6.00
N ARG A 34 -0.26 8.28 5.72
CA ARG A 34 0.47 9.02 6.76
C ARG A 34 -0.31 10.28 7.20
N PRO A 35 -0.16 10.76 8.46
CA PRO A 35 -0.91 11.92 8.96
C PRO A 35 -0.86 13.14 8.04
N GLU A 36 0.28 13.40 7.41
CA GLU A 36 0.48 14.56 6.52
C GLU A 36 -0.31 14.49 5.22
N LEU A 37 -0.78 13.29 4.82
CA LEU A 37 -1.48 13.06 3.56
C LEU A 37 -2.97 12.76 3.72
N ARG A 38 -3.41 12.36 4.92
CA ARG A 38 -4.77 11.83 5.18
C ARG A 38 -5.91 12.75 4.77
N ASP A 39 -5.69 14.05 4.88
CA ASP A 39 -6.71 15.07 4.65
C ASP A 39 -6.90 15.40 3.16
N PHE A 40 -6.01 14.89 2.28
CA PHE A 40 -6.17 14.97 0.84
C PHE A 40 -7.05 13.84 0.27
N PHE A 41 -7.46 12.86 1.10
CA PHE A 41 -8.22 11.70 0.63
C PHE A 41 -9.68 11.78 1.06
N ASP A 42 -10.57 11.86 0.06
CA ASP A 42 -12.01 11.75 0.25
C ASP A 42 -12.45 10.35 0.68
N PHE A 43 -11.65 9.31 0.46
CA PHE A 43 -11.92 7.93 0.87
C PHE A 43 -10.62 7.16 1.05
N ARG A 44 -10.52 6.33 2.11
CA ARG A 44 -9.28 5.66 2.51
C ARG A 44 -9.50 4.18 2.67
N ILE A 45 -8.76 3.39 1.88
CA ILE A 45 -8.75 1.93 1.92
C ILE A 45 -7.42 1.48 2.52
N PHE A 46 -7.47 0.61 3.52
CA PHE A 46 -6.27 -0.07 4.02
C PHE A 46 -6.34 -1.54 3.65
N VAL A 47 -5.28 -2.07 3.02
CA VAL A 47 -5.19 -3.47 2.64
C VAL A 47 -4.36 -4.21 3.69
N ASP A 48 -5.01 -5.03 4.49
CA ASP A 48 -4.42 -5.69 5.64
C ASP A 48 -3.87 -7.07 5.28
N ILE A 49 -2.69 -7.39 5.79
CA ILE A 49 -2.07 -8.71 5.73
C ILE A 49 -1.21 -8.93 6.98
N ASP A 50 -1.15 -10.18 7.43
CA ASP A 50 -0.28 -10.58 8.52
C ASP A 50 1.20 -10.59 8.08
N PHE A 51 2.09 -10.02 8.90
CA PHE A 51 3.53 -9.91 8.58
C PHE A 51 4.22 -11.25 8.29
N ASP A 52 3.72 -12.36 8.83
CA ASP A 52 4.23 -13.71 8.59
C ASP A 52 3.90 -14.25 7.19
N LEU A 53 2.81 -13.76 6.58
CA LEU A 53 2.42 -14.11 5.22
C LEU A 53 3.18 -13.30 4.16
N VAL A 54 3.70 -12.12 4.54
CA VAL A 54 4.35 -11.19 3.61
C VAL A 54 5.57 -11.80 2.89
N PRO A 55 6.54 -12.48 3.56
CA PRO A 55 7.73 -13.01 2.88
C PRO A 55 7.39 -14.06 1.85
N ALA A 56 6.53 -15.03 2.20
CA ALA A 56 6.13 -16.10 1.29
C ALA A 56 5.35 -15.55 0.09
N ARG A 57 4.40 -14.64 0.33
CA ARG A 57 3.59 -14.03 -0.74
C ARG A 57 4.42 -13.13 -1.65
N GLY A 58 5.30 -12.34 -1.05
CA GLY A 58 6.24 -11.47 -1.77
C GLY A 58 7.22 -12.25 -2.62
N ALA A 59 7.83 -13.30 -2.05
CA ALA A 59 8.74 -14.19 -2.76
C ALA A 59 8.07 -14.91 -3.92
N GLY A 60 6.89 -15.50 -3.73
CA GLY A 60 6.16 -16.17 -4.80
C GLY A 60 5.81 -15.24 -5.98
N ARG A 61 5.60 -13.94 -5.72
CA ARG A 61 5.33 -12.94 -6.77
C ARG A 61 6.60 -12.40 -7.44
N ASP A 62 7.62 -12.08 -6.64
CA ASP A 62 8.76 -11.28 -7.08
C ASP A 62 9.99 -12.12 -7.44
N ALA A 63 9.98 -13.44 -7.18
CA ALA A 63 11.10 -14.33 -7.47
C ALA A 63 11.54 -14.30 -8.94
N ALA A 64 10.63 -13.99 -9.88
CA ALA A 64 10.96 -13.86 -11.30
C ALA A 64 11.94 -12.72 -11.62
N TRP A 65 12.11 -11.76 -10.70
CA TRP A 65 12.94 -10.57 -10.87
C TRP A 65 14.12 -10.51 -9.89
N ARG A 66 14.39 -11.61 -9.16
CA ARG A 66 15.45 -11.72 -8.16
C ARG A 66 16.21 -13.03 -8.31
N GLU A 67 17.35 -13.14 -7.61
CA GLU A 67 18.27 -14.27 -7.72
C GLU A 67 17.65 -15.61 -7.31
N SER A 68 16.78 -15.61 -6.28
CA SER A 68 16.03 -16.79 -5.86
C SER A 68 14.81 -16.41 -5.01
N GLU A 69 13.88 -17.34 -4.84
CA GLU A 69 12.74 -17.20 -3.92
C GLU A 69 13.22 -17.00 -2.47
N GLN A 70 14.24 -17.74 -2.03
CA GLN A 70 14.84 -17.61 -0.70
C GLN A 70 15.44 -16.20 -0.48
N ALA A 71 16.27 -15.73 -1.41
CA ALA A 71 16.85 -14.38 -1.33
C ALA A 71 15.78 -13.28 -1.39
N THR A 72 14.67 -13.54 -2.07
CA THR A 72 13.53 -12.62 -2.09
C THR A 72 12.82 -12.58 -0.74
N ALA A 73 12.56 -13.74 -0.14
CA ALA A 73 11.93 -13.83 1.17
C ALA A 73 12.79 -13.15 2.25
N GLU A 74 14.11 -13.37 2.24
CA GLU A 74 15.07 -12.69 3.13
C GLU A 74 15.00 -11.17 2.96
N HIS A 75 14.95 -10.67 1.73
CA HIS A 75 14.81 -9.24 1.49
C HIS A 75 13.49 -8.65 2.01
N TYR A 76 12.40 -9.40 1.98
CA TYR A 76 11.14 -9.01 2.64
C TYR A 76 11.31 -8.89 4.16
N CYS A 77 11.98 -9.85 4.78
CA CYS A 77 12.26 -9.85 6.22
C CYS A 77 13.18 -8.70 6.65
N ASP A 78 14.22 -8.41 5.87
CA ASP A 78 15.27 -7.48 6.28
C ASP A 78 14.95 -6.01 5.93
N TYR A 79 14.12 -5.78 4.91
CA TYR A 79 13.85 -4.44 4.40
C TYR A 79 12.37 -4.05 4.51
N TYR A 80 11.49 -4.81 3.88
CA TYR A 80 10.08 -4.40 3.75
C TYR A 80 9.31 -4.48 5.06
N ILE A 81 9.40 -5.59 5.79
CA ILE A 81 8.67 -5.77 7.06
C ILE A 81 9.11 -4.73 8.11
N PRO A 82 10.41 -4.46 8.34
CA PRO A 82 10.83 -3.41 9.27
C PRO A 82 10.28 -2.03 8.90
N ALA A 83 10.32 -1.67 7.61
CA ALA A 83 9.76 -0.41 7.13
C ALA A 83 8.24 -0.33 7.32
N GLU A 84 7.53 -1.42 7.03
CA GLU A 84 6.08 -1.50 7.22
C GLU A 84 5.69 -1.43 8.71
N ARG A 85 6.48 -2.03 9.62
CA ARG A 85 6.27 -1.89 11.07
C ARG A 85 6.45 -0.46 11.57
N ILE A 86 7.43 0.27 11.03
CA ILE A 86 7.62 1.69 11.32
C ILE A 86 6.37 2.46 10.87
N TYR A 87 5.92 2.23 9.63
CA TYR A 87 4.72 2.86 9.11
C TYR A 87 3.47 2.53 9.94
N ASP A 88 3.27 1.26 10.31
CA ASP A 88 2.15 0.81 11.14
C ASP A 88 2.15 1.51 12.50
N THR A 89 3.32 1.66 13.12
CA THR A 89 3.49 2.31 14.43
C THR A 89 3.28 3.82 14.35
N GLU A 90 3.90 4.49 13.38
CA GLU A 90 3.90 5.96 13.29
C GLU A 90 2.61 6.51 12.68
N ALA A 91 2.05 5.79 11.71
CA ALA A 91 0.83 6.20 11.06
C ALA A 91 -0.40 5.63 11.77
N ASP A 92 -0.43 4.37 12.19
CA ASP A 92 -1.68 3.66 12.49
C ASP A 92 -2.66 3.80 11.30
N PRO A 93 -2.36 3.15 10.15
CA PRO A 93 -3.14 3.32 8.93
C PRO A 93 -4.53 2.67 9.00
N ARG A 94 -4.78 1.77 9.97
CA ARG A 94 -6.09 1.13 10.19
C ARG A 94 -7.11 2.10 10.77
N SER A 95 -6.71 2.95 11.71
CA SER A 95 -7.59 3.91 12.38
C SER A 95 -8.28 4.93 11.43
N PRO A 96 -7.59 5.58 10.48
CA PRO A 96 -8.21 6.51 9.55
C PRO A 96 -8.91 5.83 8.36
N ALA A 97 -8.72 4.52 8.14
CA ALA A 97 -9.30 3.81 7.01
C ALA A 97 -10.83 3.78 7.09
N ASP A 98 -11.52 4.10 6.00
CA ASP A 98 -12.98 3.98 5.91
C ASP A 98 -13.40 2.52 5.70
N VAL A 99 -12.57 1.76 4.99
CA VAL A 99 -12.73 0.31 4.76
C VAL A 99 -11.37 -0.37 4.89
N ILE A 100 -11.38 -1.56 5.48
CA ILE A 100 -10.22 -2.44 5.56
C ILE A 100 -10.47 -3.64 4.66
N VAL A 101 -9.55 -3.91 3.73
CA VAL A 101 -9.56 -5.11 2.89
C VAL A 101 -8.65 -6.13 3.56
N ASP A 102 -9.23 -7.15 4.14
CA ASP A 102 -8.49 -8.30 4.63
C ASP A 102 -8.01 -9.15 3.45
N ASN A 103 -6.69 -9.17 3.26
CA ASN A 103 -6.03 -9.71 2.08
C ASN A 103 -5.14 -10.93 2.40
N ARG A 104 -5.43 -11.63 3.50
CA ARG A 104 -4.72 -12.88 3.86
C ARG A 104 -4.94 -13.99 2.85
N ASN A 105 -6.11 -14.02 2.19
CA ASN A 105 -6.37 -14.82 0.99
C ASN A 105 -6.76 -13.90 -0.18
N PRO A 106 -5.84 -13.62 -1.13
CA PRO A 106 -6.12 -12.71 -2.24
C PRO A 106 -7.17 -13.24 -3.23
N ALA A 107 -7.45 -14.55 -3.25
CA ALA A 107 -8.53 -15.11 -4.07
C ALA A 107 -9.92 -14.88 -3.45
N HIS A 108 -9.97 -14.62 -2.14
CA HIS A 108 -11.19 -14.40 -1.38
C HIS A 108 -10.99 -13.27 -0.35
N PRO A 109 -10.74 -12.02 -0.80
CA PRO A 109 -10.56 -10.91 0.11
C PRO A 109 -11.87 -10.60 0.83
N VAL A 110 -11.77 -10.18 2.09
CA VAL A 110 -12.94 -9.85 2.92
C VAL A 110 -12.93 -8.36 3.22
N LEU A 111 -14.04 -7.69 2.91
CA LEU A 111 -14.24 -6.30 3.31
C LEU A 111 -14.66 -6.24 4.78
N ARG A 112 -13.94 -5.45 5.56
CA ARG A 112 -14.23 -5.14 6.95
C ARG A 112 -14.54 -3.65 7.07
N GLN A 113 -15.48 -3.34 7.94
CA GLN A 113 -15.82 -1.95 8.23
C GLN A 113 -14.65 -1.28 8.96
N GLY A 114 -14.18 -0.14 8.43
CA GLY A 114 -13.22 0.73 9.09
C GLY A 114 -13.92 1.76 9.96
N ARG A 115 -13.39 2.98 10.00
CA ARG A 115 -14.00 4.09 10.75
C ARG A 115 -15.42 4.37 10.22
N THR A 116 -16.31 4.74 11.13
CA THR A 116 -17.62 5.26 10.74
C THR A 116 -17.48 6.72 10.31
N ARG A 117 -17.86 7.06 9.07
CA ARG A 117 -18.02 8.47 8.70
C ARG A 117 -19.30 9.02 9.33
N ARG A 118 -19.17 10.18 9.97
CA ARG A 118 -20.32 11.07 10.08
C ARG A 118 -20.54 11.69 8.71
N ALA A 119 -21.78 11.67 8.22
CA ALA A 119 -22.13 12.40 7.01
C ALA A 119 -21.71 13.87 7.21
N ALA A 120 -21.02 14.43 6.22
CA ALA A 120 -20.82 15.87 6.16
C ALA A 120 -22.21 16.51 5.94
N THR A 121 -22.60 17.39 6.86
CA THR A 121 -23.84 18.17 6.81
C THR A 121 -23.76 19.25 5.76
#